data_AF-A0A0B8QM39-F1
#
_entry.id   AF-A0A0B8QM39-F1
#
_cell.length_a   1.000
_cell.length_b   1.000
_cell.length_c   1.000
_cell.angle_alpha   90.00
_cell.angle_beta   90.00
_cell.angle_gamma   90.00
#
_symmetry.space_group_name_H-M   'P 1'
#
loop_
_entity.id
_entity.type
_entity.pdbx_description
1 polymer ?
#
loop_
_entity_poly.entity_id
_entity_poly.type
_entity_poly.pdbx_seq_one_letter_code
_entity_poly.pdbx_strand_id
1 'polypeptide(L)'
;MKIYKPIHLMKAVSPEKVNKISKLFSNHEDAPIRNGGKFDLTFVRYSPDTYFSNGDQIGELYQNGIFDPLVMTNYKFLALLLVCSSNPLVLFSDFSFKNADESDEAVESRGQIKELIESEKEVTRSFEFLKETGQRISRIELGIESARNKVVIYSNGNIGLSNNFPEALYEEVFSLIEFLFTGTVKNEK
;
A
#
# COMPACT_ATOMS: atom_id res chain seq x y z
N MET A 1 8.89 12.03 -3.50
CA MET A 1 8.21 10.73 -3.62
C MET A 1 6.90 10.97 -4.37
N LYS A 2 6.51 10.08 -5.28
CA LYS A 2 5.20 10.13 -5.93
C LYS A 2 4.23 9.24 -5.16
N ILE A 3 3.13 9.81 -4.69
CA ILE A 3 2.06 9.15 -3.93
C ILE A 3 0.89 8.80 -4.86
N TYR A 4 0.41 7.59 -4.75
CA TYR A 4 -0.67 7.03 -5.54
C TYR A 4 -1.77 6.51 -4.63
N LYS A 5 -3.01 6.56 -5.12
CA LYS A 5 -4.14 5.81 -4.59
C LYS A 5 -4.33 4.57 -5.47
N PRO A 6 -4.15 3.37 -4.93
CA PRO A 6 -4.52 2.15 -5.63
C PRO A 6 -6.04 1.99 -5.60
N ILE A 7 -6.62 1.77 -6.77
CA ILE A 7 -8.05 1.49 -6.95
C ILE A 7 -8.21 0.16 -7.69
N HIS A 8 -9.07 -0.71 -7.16
CA HIS A 8 -9.49 -1.92 -7.86
C HIS A 8 -10.77 -1.60 -8.64
N LEU A 9 -10.73 -1.72 -9.96
CA LEU A 9 -11.87 -1.44 -10.83
C LEU A 9 -12.81 -2.65 -10.82
N MET A 10 -14.00 -2.47 -10.25
CA MET A 10 -14.96 -3.56 -10.02
C MET A 10 -15.78 -3.94 -11.26
N LYS A 11 -15.68 -3.12 -12.31
CA LYS A 11 -16.35 -3.28 -13.60
C LYS A 11 -15.34 -2.99 -14.69
N ALA A 12 -15.58 -3.47 -15.90
CA ALA A 12 -14.79 -3.04 -17.05
C ALA A 12 -14.98 -1.52 -17.25
N VAL A 13 -13.93 -0.74 -16.98
CA VAL A 13 -13.93 0.72 -17.14
C VAL A 13 -13.02 1.08 -18.31
N SER A 14 -13.53 1.89 -19.25
CA SER A 14 -12.73 2.34 -20.40
C SER A 14 -11.55 3.20 -19.95
N PRO A 15 -10.41 3.20 -20.70
CA PRO A 15 -9.25 4.03 -20.36
C PRO A 15 -9.59 5.51 -20.16
N GLU A 16 -10.47 6.06 -21.00
CA GLU A 16 -10.93 7.44 -20.87
C GLU A 16 -11.66 7.70 -19.56
N LYS A 17 -12.50 6.75 -19.12
CA LYS A 17 -13.21 6.86 -17.85
C LYS A 17 -12.25 6.71 -16.66
N VAL A 18 -11.24 5.84 -16.76
CA VAL A 18 -10.16 5.76 -15.76
C VAL A 18 -9.41 7.08 -15.66
N ASN A 19 -9.08 7.73 -16.78
CA ASN A 19 -8.44 9.06 -16.81
C ASN A 19 -9.32 10.17 -16.23
N LYS A 20 -10.65 10.07 -16.39
CA LYS A 20 -11.58 11.02 -15.73
C LYS A 20 -11.62 10.79 -14.22
N ILE A 21 -11.66 9.52 -13.79
CA ILE A 21 -11.62 9.15 -12.37
C ILE A 21 -10.31 9.64 -11.74
N SER A 22 -9.15 9.43 -12.37
CA SER A 22 -7.85 9.81 -11.80
C SER A 22 -7.72 11.30 -11.51
N LYS A 23 -8.33 12.16 -12.34
CA LYS A 23 -8.35 13.63 -12.14
C LYS A 23 -9.07 14.06 -10.86
N LEU A 24 -9.94 13.22 -10.31
CA LEU A 24 -10.58 13.48 -9.01
C LEU A 24 -9.60 13.31 -7.83
N PHE A 25 -8.52 12.56 -8.02
CA PHE A 25 -7.55 12.25 -6.96
C PHE A 25 -6.34 13.19 -7.00
N SER A 26 -6.05 13.83 -8.14
CA SER A 26 -4.94 14.76 -8.30
C SER A 26 -5.06 15.63 -9.54
N ASN A 27 -4.56 16.85 -9.44
CA ASN A 27 -4.39 17.77 -10.58
C ASN A 27 -3.14 17.48 -11.42
N HIS A 28 -2.34 16.47 -11.07
CA HIS A 28 -1.17 16.08 -11.86
C HIS A 28 -1.60 15.47 -13.21
N GLU A 29 -0.82 15.74 -14.25
CA GLU A 29 -1.05 15.24 -15.61
C GLU A 29 -0.57 13.80 -15.83
N ASP A 30 0.11 13.21 -14.83
CA ASP A 30 0.60 11.83 -14.88
C ASP A 30 -0.56 10.86 -15.20
N ALA A 31 -0.38 10.07 -16.27
CA ALA A 31 -1.33 9.03 -16.62
C ALA A 31 -1.43 7.97 -15.51
N PRO A 32 -2.61 7.38 -15.26
CA PRO A 32 -2.75 6.26 -14.35
C PRO A 32 -1.88 5.08 -14.78
N ILE A 33 -1.19 4.47 -13.82
CA ILE A 33 -0.41 3.25 -14.06
C ILE A 33 -1.37 2.08 -13.91
N ARG A 34 -1.51 1.24 -14.94
CA ARG A 34 -2.51 0.16 -14.97
C ARG A 34 -1.86 -1.21 -14.98
N ASN A 35 -2.40 -2.12 -14.19
CA ASN A 35 -2.16 -3.54 -14.35
C ASN A 35 -3.28 -4.14 -15.23
N GLY A 36 -2.93 -4.61 -16.42
CA GLY A 36 -3.87 -5.26 -17.34
C GLY A 36 -4.18 -6.74 -17.00
N GLY A 37 -3.79 -7.21 -15.81
CA GLY A 37 -4.00 -8.58 -15.35
C GLY A 37 -5.45 -8.92 -15.03
N LYS A 38 -5.68 -10.11 -14.47
CA LYS A 38 -7.03 -10.58 -14.06
C LYS A 38 -7.68 -9.70 -12.99
N PHE A 39 -6.86 -9.02 -12.19
CA PHE A 39 -7.27 -8.05 -11.19
C PHE A 39 -6.99 -6.65 -11.75
N ASP A 40 -8.03 -5.89 -12.13
CA ASP A 40 -7.89 -4.58 -12.80
C ASP A 40 -7.53 -3.51 -11.75
N LEU A 41 -6.25 -3.50 -11.40
CA LEU A 41 -5.65 -2.60 -10.43
C LEU A 41 -5.04 -1.40 -11.16
N THR A 42 -5.43 -0.22 -10.71
CA THR A 42 -4.91 1.04 -11.25
C THR A 42 -4.34 1.89 -10.13
N PHE A 43 -3.15 2.47 -10.34
CA PHE A 43 -2.56 3.47 -9.47
C PHE A 43 -2.82 4.85 -10.06
N VAL A 44 -3.62 5.65 -9.36
CA VAL A 44 -3.89 7.05 -9.72
C VAL A 44 -3.06 7.97 -8.85
N ARG A 45 -2.51 9.05 -9.40
CA ARG A 45 -1.76 10.03 -8.59
C ARG A 45 -2.68 10.61 -7.52
N TYR A 46 -2.15 10.80 -6.32
CA TYR A 46 -2.91 11.31 -5.17
C TYR A 46 -2.37 12.66 -4.68
N SER A 47 -3.28 13.61 -4.50
CA SER A 47 -3.12 14.87 -3.79
C SER A 47 -4.24 15.01 -2.75
N PRO A 48 -3.96 15.22 -1.46
CA PRO A 48 -5.00 15.41 -0.45
C PRO A 48 -6.01 16.50 -0.81
N ASP A 49 -5.55 17.67 -1.26
CA ASP A 49 -6.40 18.82 -1.53
C ASP A 49 -7.39 18.55 -2.67
N THR A 50 -6.91 17.90 -3.75
CA THR A 50 -7.77 17.50 -4.86
C THR A 50 -8.74 16.40 -4.42
N TYR A 51 -8.25 15.39 -3.71
CA TYR A 51 -9.08 14.27 -3.26
C TYR A 51 -10.24 14.74 -2.35
N PHE A 52 -9.95 15.59 -1.36
CA PHE A 52 -10.97 16.07 -0.43
C PHE A 52 -11.94 17.06 -1.07
N SER A 53 -11.47 17.91 -1.99
CA SER A 53 -12.38 18.82 -2.72
C SER A 53 -13.34 18.09 -3.67
N ASN A 54 -13.00 16.87 -4.10
CA ASN A 54 -13.86 16.00 -4.93
C ASN A 54 -14.50 14.84 -4.14
N GLY A 55 -14.54 14.93 -2.81
CA GLY A 55 -14.98 13.83 -1.94
C GLY A 55 -16.36 13.26 -2.27
N ASP A 56 -17.32 14.12 -2.60
CA ASP A 56 -18.69 13.70 -2.94
C ASP A 56 -18.72 12.85 -4.23
N GLN A 57 -18.06 13.31 -5.29
CA GLN A 57 -17.98 12.59 -6.56
C GLN A 57 -17.25 11.25 -6.42
N ILE A 58 -16.18 11.22 -5.62
CA ILE A 58 -15.45 9.98 -5.31
C ILE A 58 -16.36 9.04 -4.51
N GLY A 59 -17.12 9.56 -3.56
CA GLY A 59 -18.10 8.82 -2.76
C GLY A 59 -19.20 8.18 -3.62
N GLU A 60 -19.76 8.92 -4.58
CA GLU A 60 -20.74 8.40 -5.53
C GLU A 60 -20.17 7.27 -6.39
N LEU A 61 -18.95 7.41 -6.90
CA LEU A 61 -18.30 6.36 -7.68
C LEU A 61 -18.07 5.08 -6.86
N TYR A 62 -17.67 5.22 -5.60
CA TYR A 62 -17.53 4.11 -4.67
C TYR A 62 -18.88 3.43 -4.38
N GLN A 63 -19.91 4.21 -4.02
CA GLN A 63 -21.26 3.69 -3.73
C GLN A 63 -21.89 2.97 -4.94
N ASN A 64 -21.58 3.41 -6.16
CA ASN A 64 -22.03 2.78 -7.40
C ASN A 64 -21.21 1.55 -7.81
N GLY A 65 -20.23 1.13 -6.98
CA GLY A 65 -19.37 -0.02 -7.24
C GLY A 65 -18.56 0.13 -8.52
N ILE A 66 -18.05 1.34 -8.79
CA ILE A 66 -17.14 1.57 -9.91
C ILE A 66 -15.72 1.09 -9.56
N PHE A 67 -15.28 1.39 -8.35
CA PHE A 67 -13.99 0.94 -7.83
C PHE A 67 -14.07 0.71 -6.32
N ASP A 68 -13.17 -0.12 -5.80
CA ASP A 68 -12.92 -0.27 -4.38
C ASP A 68 -11.54 0.32 -4.00
N PRO A 69 -11.48 1.15 -2.95
CA PRO A 69 -10.21 1.66 -2.45
C PRO A 69 -9.51 0.59 -1.61
N LEU A 70 -8.18 0.65 -1.56
CA LEU A 70 -7.43 -0.15 -0.60
C LEU A 70 -7.69 0.34 0.83
N VAL A 71 -8.30 -0.51 1.65
CA VAL A 71 -8.41 -0.31 3.11
C VAL A 71 -7.29 -1.07 3.80
N MET A 72 -6.46 -0.36 4.56
CA MET A 72 -5.34 -0.93 5.30
C MET A 72 -5.68 -1.14 6.78
N THR A 73 -5.27 -2.28 7.31
CA THR A 73 -5.39 -2.65 8.72
C THR A 73 -4.04 -3.16 9.22
N ASN A 74 -3.85 -3.24 10.54
CA ASN A 74 -2.64 -3.86 11.11
C ASN A 74 -2.46 -5.29 10.58
N TYR A 75 -3.54 -6.05 10.42
CA TYR A 75 -3.48 -7.41 9.83
C TYR A 75 -2.90 -7.40 8.42
N LYS A 76 -3.34 -6.49 7.55
CA LYS A 76 -2.81 -6.40 6.18
C LYS A 76 -1.35 -5.99 6.15
N PHE A 77 -0.92 -5.12 7.06
CA PHE A 77 0.48 -4.76 7.22
C PHE A 77 1.34 -5.93 7.66
N LEU A 78 0.91 -6.68 8.68
CA LEU A 78 1.63 -7.86 9.16
C LEU A 78 1.66 -8.97 8.10
N ALA A 79 0.54 -9.21 7.41
CA ALA A 79 0.47 -10.19 6.33
C ALA A 79 1.38 -9.81 5.15
N LEU A 80 1.48 -8.52 4.83
CA LEU A 80 2.42 -8.03 3.83
C LEU A 80 3.86 -8.30 4.23
N LEU A 81 4.22 -8.08 5.50
CA LEU A 81 5.57 -8.35 5.98
C LEU A 81 5.97 -9.82 5.85
N LEU A 82 5.03 -10.75 6.09
CA LEU A 82 5.23 -12.18 5.83
C LEU A 82 5.48 -12.49 4.36
N VAL A 83 4.68 -11.90 3.48
CA VAL A 83 4.86 -12.09 2.04
C VAL A 83 6.21 -11.54 1.60
N CYS A 84 6.57 -10.35 2.08
CA CYS A 84 7.85 -9.73 1.78
C CYS A 84 9.04 -10.53 2.32
N SER A 85 8.96 -11.12 3.52
CA SER A 85 10.05 -11.92 4.08
C SER A 85 10.35 -13.17 3.24
N SER A 86 9.34 -13.71 2.55
CA SER A 86 9.50 -14.83 1.63
C SER A 86 9.94 -14.43 0.22
N ASN A 87 9.96 -13.13 -0.11
CA ASN A 87 10.28 -12.64 -1.45
C ASN A 87 11.71 -12.04 -1.48
N PRO A 88 12.69 -12.70 -2.12
CA PRO A 88 14.09 -12.25 -2.11
C PRO A 88 14.31 -10.90 -2.83
N LEU A 89 13.35 -10.45 -3.66
CA LEU A 89 13.41 -9.15 -4.31
C LEU A 89 12.94 -8.01 -3.40
N VAL A 90 12.25 -8.30 -2.29
CA VAL A 90 11.66 -7.27 -1.44
C VAL A 90 12.48 -7.14 -0.16
N LEU A 91 13.02 -5.96 0.05
CA LEU A 91 13.81 -5.61 1.23
C LEU A 91 12.94 -4.82 2.19
N PHE A 92 12.74 -5.34 3.39
CA PHE A 92 12.16 -4.53 4.47
C PHE A 92 13.13 -3.42 4.87
N SER A 93 12.64 -2.18 4.93
CA SER A 93 13.46 -1.03 5.34
C SER A 93 13.03 -0.49 6.69
N ASP A 94 11.75 -0.16 6.84
CA ASP A 94 11.26 0.51 8.04
C ASP A 94 9.74 0.42 8.24
N PHE A 95 9.26 0.80 9.42
CA PHE A 95 7.85 1.04 9.69
C PHE A 95 7.66 2.14 10.75
N SER A 96 6.45 2.72 10.82
CA SER A 96 6.09 3.69 11.86
C SER A 96 4.66 3.51 12.36
N PHE A 97 4.36 4.01 13.57
CA PHE A 97 3.02 4.06 14.16
C PHE A 97 2.33 5.40 13.93
N LYS A 98 0.99 5.45 14.07
CA LYS A 98 0.19 6.69 13.90
C LYS A 98 0.37 7.69 15.03
N ASN A 99 0.48 7.16 16.25
CA ASN A 99 0.67 7.95 17.47
C ASN A 99 2.04 7.60 18.02
N ALA A 100 3.07 7.76 17.19
CA ALA A 100 4.43 7.66 17.67
C ALA A 100 4.69 8.88 18.55
N ASP A 101 4.25 8.82 19.80
CA ASP A 101 5.03 9.45 20.85
C ASP A 101 6.42 8.83 20.71
N GLU A 102 7.46 9.64 20.56
CA GLU A 102 8.86 9.17 20.60
C GLU A 102 9.24 8.73 22.03
N SER A 103 8.31 8.11 22.75
CA SER A 103 8.57 7.48 24.04
C SER A 103 9.48 6.28 23.80
N ASP A 104 10.33 6.00 24.78
CA ASP A 104 11.23 4.85 24.75
C ASP A 104 10.46 3.53 24.50
N GLU A 105 9.23 3.43 25.00
CA GLU A 105 8.33 2.30 24.77
C GLU A 105 7.96 2.11 23.30
N ALA A 106 7.67 3.17 22.54
CA ALA A 106 7.35 3.08 21.11
C ALA A 106 8.58 2.72 20.26
N VAL A 107 9.78 3.17 20.67
CA VAL A 107 11.05 2.80 20.05
C VAL A 107 11.37 1.33 20.31
N GLU A 108 11.20 0.85 21.53
CA GLU A 108 11.37 -0.56 21.90
C GLU A 108 10.37 -1.45 21.17
N SER A 109 9.09 -1.05 21.12
CA SER A 109 8.03 -1.71 20.34
C SER A 109 8.42 -1.88 18.87
N ARG A 110 9.06 -0.85 18.29
CA ARG A 110 9.53 -0.87 16.91
C ARG A 110 10.69 -1.82 16.71
N GLY A 111 11.64 -1.86 17.65
CA GLY A 111 12.73 -2.84 17.65
C GLY A 111 12.21 -4.27 17.71
N GLN A 112 11.30 -4.56 18.64
CA GLN A 112 10.75 -5.90 18.84
C GLN A 112 9.99 -6.42 17.61
N ILE A 113 9.12 -5.60 16.99
CA ILE A 113 8.41 -6.01 15.77
C ILE A 113 9.39 -6.23 14.61
N LYS A 114 10.41 -5.38 14.48
CA LYS A 114 11.45 -5.55 13.45
C LYS A 114 12.22 -6.87 13.63
N GLU A 115 12.65 -7.17 14.85
CA GLU A 115 13.30 -8.45 15.18
C GLU A 115 12.38 -9.66 14.95
N LEU A 116 11.08 -9.54 15.25
CA LEU A 116 10.10 -10.60 14.99
C LEU A 116 9.88 -10.85 13.49
N ILE A 117 9.86 -9.79 12.68
CA ILE A 117 9.78 -9.88 11.22
C ILE A 117 11.04 -10.54 10.65
N GLU A 118 12.22 -10.14 11.13
CA GLU A 118 13.52 -10.62 10.63
C GLU A 118 13.86 -12.04 11.08
N SER A 119 13.27 -12.53 12.18
CA SER A 119 13.60 -13.85 12.75
C SER A 119 12.71 -15.00 12.28
N GLU A 120 11.81 -14.77 11.32
CA GLU A 120 10.77 -15.74 10.85
C GLU A 120 9.86 -16.27 11.99
N LYS A 121 9.95 -15.69 13.19
CA LYS A 121 9.27 -16.16 14.40
C LYS A 121 7.95 -15.42 14.62
N GLU A 122 6.87 -16.18 14.40
CA GLU A 122 5.47 -15.97 14.84
C GLU A 122 4.92 -14.54 14.75
N VAL A 123 4.35 -14.23 13.59
CA VAL A 123 3.47 -13.06 13.38
C VAL A 123 2.30 -12.98 14.37
N THR A 124 1.91 -14.10 14.96
CA THR A 124 0.95 -14.16 16.07
C THR A 124 1.38 -13.28 17.25
N ARG A 125 2.67 -13.29 17.62
CA ARG A 125 3.19 -12.48 18.74
C ARG A 125 3.20 -10.99 18.42
N SER A 126 3.60 -10.62 17.19
CA SER A 126 3.52 -9.24 16.71
C SER A 126 2.07 -8.73 16.70
N PHE A 127 1.12 -9.62 16.40
CA PHE A 127 -0.30 -9.28 16.42
C PHE A 127 -0.85 -9.06 17.84
N GLU A 128 -0.56 -9.98 18.76
CA GLU A 128 -0.97 -9.87 20.17
C GLU A 128 -0.44 -8.56 20.78
N PHE A 129 0.83 -8.25 20.52
CA PHE A 129 1.45 -7.00 20.93
C PHE A 129 0.72 -5.75 20.42
N LEU A 130 0.42 -5.68 19.11
CA LEU A 130 -0.30 -4.54 18.53
C LEU A 130 -1.72 -4.39 19.09
N LYS A 131 -2.37 -5.52 19.42
CA LYS A 131 -3.70 -5.53 20.01
C LYS A 131 -3.68 -5.04 21.46
N GLU A 132 -2.71 -5.49 22.26
CA GLU A 132 -2.56 -5.13 23.66
C GLU A 132 -2.20 -3.65 23.83
N THR A 133 -1.30 -3.14 22.99
CA THR A 133 -0.86 -1.74 23.03
C THR A 133 -1.82 -0.76 22.33
N GLY A 134 -2.79 -1.26 21.56
CA GLY A 134 -3.68 -0.43 20.75
C GLY A 134 -2.97 0.35 19.63
N GLN A 135 -1.69 0.08 19.38
CA GLN A 135 -0.89 0.79 18.40
C GLN A 135 -1.37 0.49 16.97
N ARG A 136 -1.44 1.53 16.15
CA ARG A 136 -1.82 1.43 14.72
C ARG A 136 -0.62 1.76 13.85
N ILE A 137 -0.27 0.86 12.95
CA ILE A 137 0.79 1.09 11.96
C ILE A 137 0.34 2.25 11.06
N SER A 138 1.18 3.27 10.90
CA SER A 138 0.95 4.41 10.01
C SER A 138 1.45 4.16 8.61
N ARG A 139 2.61 3.49 8.48
CA ARG A 139 3.17 3.05 7.19
C ARG A 139 4.22 1.95 7.36
N ILE A 140 4.50 1.27 6.25
CA ILE A 140 5.66 0.38 6.05
C ILE A 140 6.47 0.88 4.86
N GLU A 141 7.79 0.76 4.95
CA GLU A 141 8.76 1.09 3.91
C GLU A 141 9.50 -0.16 3.45
N LEU A 142 9.54 -0.34 2.13
CA LEU A 142 10.16 -1.46 1.44
C LEU A 142 11.12 -0.92 0.36
N GLY A 143 12.11 -1.71 -0.02
CA GLY A 143 12.87 -1.58 -1.27
C GLY A 143 12.57 -2.76 -2.18
N ILE A 144 12.46 -2.53 -3.50
CA ILE A 144 12.36 -3.61 -4.49
C ILE A 144 13.66 -3.69 -5.26
N GLU A 145 14.35 -4.83 -5.22
CA GLU A 145 15.69 -5.11 -5.77
C GLU A 145 16.81 -4.30 -5.09
N SER A 146 16.54 -3.06 -4.71
CA SER A 146 17.47 -2.13 -4.04
C SER A 146 16.71 -1.17 -3.12
N ALA A 147 17.35 -0.73 -2.04
CA ALA A 147 16.83 0.30 -1.14
C ALA A 147 16.54 1.66 -1.83
N ARG A 148 17.13 1.90 -3.03
CA ARG A 148 16.85 3.10 -3.84
C ARG A 148 15.46 3.08 -4.48
N ASN A 149 14.94 1.89 -4.77
CA ASN A 149 13.62 1.67 -5.36
C ASN A 149 12.59 1.55 -4.23
N LYS A 150 12.40 2.67 -3.53
CA LYS A 150 11.60 2.72 -2.31
C LYS A 150 10.10 2.68 -2.62
N VAL A 151 9.40 1.79 -1.91
CA VAL A 151 7.94 1.69 -1.85
C VAL A 151 7.49 1.96 -0.42
N VAL A 152 6.51 2.84 -0.23
CA VAL A 152 5.93 3.16 1.08
C VAL A 152 4.45 2.88 1.05
N ILE A 153 3.95 2.06 1.95
CA ILE A 153 2.52 1.71 2.02
C ILE A 153 1.94 2.36 3.26
N TYR A 154 1.00 3.27 3.07
CA TYR A 154 0.40 4.08 4.14
C TYR A 154 -0.91 3.46 4.64
N SER A 155 -1.23 3.74 5.90
CA SER A 155 -2.43 3.24 6.60
C SER A 155 -3.75 3.78 6.06
N ASN A 156 -3.72 4.81 5.21
CA ASN A 156 -4.89 5.28 4.45
C ASN A 156 -5.04 4.57 3.09
N GLY A 157 -4.21 3.55 2.83
CA GLY A 157 -4.18 2.78 1.59
C GLY A 157 -3.42 3.44 0.44
N ASN A 158 -2.80 4.61 0.65
CA ASN A 158 -1.95 5.22 -0.38
C ASN A 158 -0.62 4.48 -0.50
N ILE A 159 0.00 4.54 -1.68
CA ILE A 159 1.31 3.95 -1.96
C ILE A 159 2.26 5.05 -2.47
N GLY A 160 3.41 5.21 -1.83
CA GLY A 160 4.48 6.09 -2.27
C GLY A 160 5.54 5.32 -3.04
N LEU A 161 5.95 5.81 -4.19
CA LEU A 161 7.08 5.32 -4.96
C LEU A 161 8.17 6.41 -5.04
N SER A 162 9.44 6.02 -5.01
CA SER A 162 10.54 6.95 -5.24
C SER A 162 10.34 7.73 -6.56
N ASN A 163 10.88 8.96 -6.65
CA ASN A 163 10.58 9.84 -7.79
C ASN A 163 11.00 9.24 -9.14
N ASN A 164 12.06 8.44 -9.13
CA ASN A 164 12.65 7.77 -10.29
C ASN A 164 12.45 6.25 -10.19
N PHE A 165 11.30 5.80 -9.69
CA PHE A 165 11.02 4.38 -9.55
C PHE A 165 10.96 3.72 -10.95
N PRO A 166 11.71 2.63 -11.20
CA PRO A 166 11.76 2.00 -12.52
C PRO A 166 10.42 1.37 -12.91
N GLU A 167 9.95 1.64 -14.14
CA GLU A 167 8.70 1.05 -14.66
C GLU A 167 8.78 -0.48 -14.77
N ALA A 168 9.97 -1.02 -15.02
CA ALA A 168 10.22 -2.46 -15.07
C ALA A 168 9.89 -3.18 -13.75
N LEU A 169 9.82 -2.46 -12.63
CA LEU A 169 9.51 -2.99 -11.31
C LEU A 169 8.04 -2.77 -10.89
N TYR A 170 7.20 -2.25 -11.78
CA TYR A 170 5.80 -2.00 -11.46
C TYR A 170 5.01 -3.30 -11.26
N GLU A 171 5.37 -4.39 -11.92
CA GLU A 171 4.68 -5.67 -11.75
C GLU A 171 4.83 -6.21 -10.33
N GLU A 172 6.00 -6.07 -9.72
CA GLU A 172 6.27 -6.47 -8.35
C GLU A 172 5.44 -5.63 -7.38
N VAL A 173 5.37 -4.30 -7.60
CA VAL A 173 4.51 -3.42 -6.80
C VAL A 173 3.05 -3.85 -6.95
N PHE A 174 2.57 -4.07 -8.17
CA PHE A 174 1.20 -4.50 -8.40
C PHE A 174 0.89 -5.82 -7.70
N SER A 175 1.81 -6.78 -7.72
CA SER A 175 1.64 -8.08 -7.05
C SER A 175 1.51 -7.93 -5.54
N LEU A 176 2.32 -7.06 -4.90
CA LEU A 176 2.19 -6.75 -3.48
C LEU A 176 0.85 -6.07 -3.15
N ILE A 177 0.42 -5.12 -3.98
CA ILE A 177 -0.84 -4.40 -3.73
C ILE A 177 -2.06 -5.27 -4.01
N GLU A 178 -2.03 -6.11 -5.03
CA GLU A 178 -3.07 -7.10 -5.33
C GLU A 178 -3.23 -8.09 -4.16
N PHE A 179 -2.13 -8.53 -3.56
CA PHE A 179 -2.18 -9.32 -2.32
C PHE A 179 -2.90 -8.58 -1.20
N LEU A 180 -2.67 -7.27 -1.03
CA LEU A 180 -3.37 -6.47 0.00
C LEU A 180 -4.88 -6.31 -0.25
N PHE A 181 -5.34 -6.48 -1.49
CA PHE A 181 -6.77 -6.53 -1.82
C PHE A 181 -7.36 -7.92 -1.64
N THR A 182 -6.66 -8.96 -2.08
CA THR A 182 -7.23 -10.31 -2.28
C THR A 182 -6.81 -11.32 -1.23
N GLY A 183 -5.72 -11.07 -0.50
CA GLY A 183 -5.05 -12.05 0.35
C GLY A 183 -4.37 -13.19 -0.40
N THR A 184 -4.33 -13.16 -1.74
CA THR A 184 -3.77 -14.23 -2.57
C THR A 184 -2.33 -13.90 -2.94
N VAL A 185 -1.41 -14.80 -2.63
CA VAL A 185 -0.02 -14.74 -3.12
C VAL A 185 -0.03 -15.37 -4.52
N LYS A 186 0.57 -14.70 -5.52
CA LYS A 186 0.83 -15.35 -6.82
C LYS A 186 1.79 -16.51 -6.54
N ASN A 187 1.26 -17.73 -6.46
CA ASN A 187 2.11 -18.92 -6.48
C ASN A 187 2.84 -18.93 -7.83
N GLU A 188 4.18 -18.94 -7.78
CA GLU A 188 4.99 -19.27 -8.93
C GLU A 188 4.52 -20.62 -9.47
N LYS A 189 4.20 -20.65 -10.76
CA LYS A 189 3.90 -21.90 -11.49
C LYS A 189 5.21 -22.53 -11.93
#